data_AF-A0AAN6MYY3-F1
#
_entry.id   AF-A0AAN6MYY3-F1
#
_cell.length_a   1.000
_cell.length_b   1.000
_cell.length_c   1.000
_cell.angle_alpha   90.00
_cell.angle_beta   90.00
_cell.angle_gamma   90.00
#
_symmetry.space_group_name_H-M   'P 1'
#
loop_
_entity.id
_entity.type
_entity.pdbx_description
1 polymer ?
#
loop_
_entity_poly.entity_id
_entity_poly.type
_entity_poly.pdbx_seq_one_letter_code
_entity_poly.pdbx_strand_id
1 'polypeptide(L)'
;MFHLPSHSRAFLVDRPRYGLQRLFLIVLGIWCALALGALDLSKNKEPQGPLGVRLDFKLATTWPADRTEGTGRAYLWSSYLTFRAAVSSITDGQLFQIAFDAHSEVRPDLEQYKIDPKHKPRAMGIMAFGNEIILASSQKGESFTYQLPDTPVYRTLQLCQDKEKTDKPHMTKGSCGEVMCAHLYYLSHPGTEIESQAPRFAAVTEKEGEPCLMKPCGGKDAWGCNLFTKAAGMGTRLSAPKPEPYDLTTIAGGLSSIDQILINGGGGGATEAD
;
A
#
# COMPACT_ATOMS: atom_id res chain seq x y z
N MET A 1 -69.90 -38.73 -60.26
CA MET A 1 -68.93 -39.78 -59.88
C MET A 1 -67.57 -39.12 -59.81
N PHE A 2 -67.08 -38.85 -58.60
CA PHE A 2 -65.68 -38.85 -58.14
C PHE A 2 -65.62 -38.18 -56.76
N HIS A 3 -64.87 -38.81 -55.88
CA HIS A 3 -64.95 -38.73 -54.43
C HIS A 3 -63.55 -38.40 -53.89
N LEU A 4 -63.49 -37.44 -52.95
CA LEU A 4 -62.46 -37.22 -51.89
C LEU A 4 -61.04 -36.77 -52.31
N PRO A 5 -60.19 -36.24 -51.38
CA PRO A 5 -60.42 -35.89 -49.97
C PRO A 5 -59.93 -34.50 -49.50
N SER A 6 -60.37 -34.16 -48.29
CA SER A 6 -59.93 -33.07 -47.41
C SER A 6 -58.47 -33.16 -46.97
N HIS A 7 -57.76 -32.02 -46.96
CA HIS A 7 -56.56 -31.83 -46.16
C HIS A 7 -56.69 -30.60 -45.27
N SER A 8 -56.97 -30.81 -43.99
CA SER A 8 -56.81 -29.82 -42.93
C SER A 8 -55.31 -29.64 -42.65
N ARG A 9 -54.74 -28.50 -43.05
CA ARG A 9 -53.41 -28.06 -42.58
C ARG A 9 -53.58 -27.32 -41.26
N ALA A 10 -53.07 -27.92 -40.18
CA ALA A 10 -52.90 -27.24 -38.91
C ALA A 10 -51.82 -26.15 -39.06
N PHE A 11 -52.23 -24.88 -38.91
CA PHE A 11 -51.32 -23.75 -38.76
C PHE A 11 -50.71 -23.83 -37.34
N LEU A 12 -49.47 -24.29 -37.25
CA LEU A 12 -48.64 -24.08 -36.06
C LEU A 12 -48.33 -22.58 -35.98
N VAL A 13 -49.01 -21.90 -35.05
CA VAL A 13 -48.69 -20.52 -34.67
C VAL A 13 -47.32 -20.53 -34.00
N ASP A 14 -46.31 -20.11 -34.74
CA ASP A 14 -44.96 -19.93 -34.25
C ASP A 14 -44.98 -18.83 -33.19
N ARG A 15 -44.94 -19.21 -31.91
CA ARG A 15 -44.93 -18.24 -30.81
C ARG A 15 -43.61 -17.47 -30.84
N PRO A 16 -43.63 -16.14 -30.77
CA PRO A 16 -42.42 -15.33 -30.83
C PRO A 16 -41.44 -15.68 -29.70
N ARG A 17 -40.29 -16.30 -30.04
CA ARG A 17 -39.14 -16.59 -29.14
C ARG A 17 -38.46 -15.34 -28.56
N TYR A 18 -39.08 -14.17 -28.63
CA TYR A 18 -38.49 -12.89 -28.27
C TYR A 18 -38.52 -12.58 -26.76
N GLY A 19 -39.33 -13.29 -25.97
CA GLY A 19 -39.43 -13.08 -24.52
C GLY A 19 -38.24 -13.61 -23.72
N LEU A 20 -37.75 -14.80 -24.07
CA LEU A 20 -36.66 -15.47 -23.34
C LEU A 20 -35.30 -14.80 -23.57
N GLN A 21 -35.06 -14.33 -24.81
CA GLN A 21 -33.81 -13.65 -25.19
C GLN A 21 -33.67 -12.28 -24.51
N ARG A 22 -34.77 -11.54 -24.36
CA ARG A 22 -34.79 -10.25 -23.64
C ARG A 22 -34.57 -10.47 -22.13
N LEU A 23 -35.17 -11.51 -21.56
CA LEU A 23 -34.96 -11.84 -20.15
C LEU A 23 -33.49 -12.23 -19.87
N PHE A 24 -32.87 -13.02 -20.75
CA PHE A 24 -31.46 -13.40 -20.64
C PHE A 24 -30.52 -12.19 -20.72
N LEU A 25 -30.78 -11.25 -21.64
CA LEU A 25 -29.97 -10.03 -21.78
C LEU A 25 -30.13 -9.09 -20.57
N ILE A 26 -31.32 -9.00 -19.97
CA ILE A 26 -31.54 -8.21 -18.75
C ILE A 26 -30.81 -8.87 -17.56
N VAL A 27 -30.92 -10.19 -17.41
CA VAL A 27 -30.21 -10.93 -16.35
C VAL A 27 -28.69 -10.81 -16.53
N LEU A 28 -28.18 -10.92 -17.76
CA LEU A 28 -26.76 -10.73 -18.08
C LEU A 28 -26.32 -9.29 -17.83
N GLY A 29 -27.14 -8.29 -18.18
CA GLY A 29 -26.86 -6.87 -17.92
C GLY A 29 -26.80 -6.55 -16.43
N ILE A 30 -27.71 -7.10 -15.63
CA ILE A 30 -27.69 -6.99 -14.16
C ILE A 30 -26.46 -7.71 -13.59
N TRP A 31 -26.13 -8.91 -14.08
CA TRP A 31 -24.92 -9.63 -13.67
C TRP A 31 -23.63 -8.88 -14.02
N CYS A 32 -23.53 -8.29 -15.21
CA CYS A 32 -22.39 -7.47 -15.61
C CYS A 32 -22.29 -6.20 -14.77
N ALA A 33 -23.41 -5.55 -14.43
CA ALA A 33 -23.42 -4.38 -13.56
C ALA A 33 -23.04 -4.70 -12.11
N LEU A 34 -23.39 -5.88 -11.60
CA LEU A 34 -23.03 -6.34 -10.25
C LEU A 34 -21.59 -6.86 -10.17
N ALA A 35 -21.05 -7.44 -11.25
CA ALA A 35 -19.67 -7.93 -11.33
C ALA A 35 -18.64 -6.79 -11.38
N LEU A 36 -19.04 -5.61 -11.82
CA LEU A 36 -18.23 -4.39 -11.75
C LEU A 36 -18.41 -3.76 -10.36
N GLY A 37 -17.75 -4.34 -9.36
CA GLY A 37 -17.67 -3.74 -8.04
C GLY A 37 -17.00 -2.36 -8.13
N ALA A 38 -17.80 -1.30 -8.04
CA ALA A 38 -17.27 0.06 -7.99
C ALA A 38 -16.37 0.24 -6.76
N LEU A 39 -15.27 0.98 -6.93
CA LEU A 39 -14.37 1.41 -5.85
C LEU A 39 -15.19 1.95 -4.67
N ASP A 40 -14.98 1.40 -3.48
CA ASP A 40 -15.74 1.75 -2.27
C ASP A 40 -14.83 2.43 -1.24
N LEU A 41 -14.68 3.75 -1.37
CA LEU A 41 -14.03 4.62 -0.38
C LEU A 41 -15.07 5.44 0.40
N SER A 42 -16.26 4.87 0.66
CA SER A 42 -17.35 5.58 1.36
C SER A 42 -17.07 5.79 2.86
N LYS A 43 -16.26 4.92 3.46
CA LYS A 43 -15.84 4.99 4.86
C LYS A 43 -14.49 4.31 5.04
N ASN A 44 -13.78 4.71 6.09
CA ASN A 44 -12.62 3.98 6.57
C ASN A 44 -13.06 2.60 7.11
N LYS A 45 -12.27 1.56 6.83
CA LYS A 45 -12.53 0.16 7.23
C LYS A 45 -11.42 -0.32 8.14
N GLU A 46 -11.79 -1.22 9.05
CA GLU A 46 -10.83 -1.83 9.97
C GLU A 46 -9.85 -2.78 9.23
N PRO A 47 -8.59 -2.87 9.69
CA PRO A 47 -7.64 -3.83 9.16
C PRO A 47 -8.13 -5.26 9.42
N GLN A 48 -7.77 -6.18 8.53
CA GLN A 48 -8.16 -7.59 8.64
C GLN A 48 -7.09 -8.50 9.26
N GLY A 49 -5.83 -8.07 9.27
CA GLY A 49 -4.72 -8.88 9.75
C GLY A 49 -4.20 -8.46 11.13
N PRO A 50 -3.48 -9.36 11.82
CA PRO A 50 -2.98 -9.14 13.18
C PRO A 50 -1.95 -8.03 13.31
N LEU A 51 -1.28 -7.62 12.23
CA LEU A 51 -0.34 -6.49 12.22
C LEU A 51 -1.05 -5.16 12.00
N GLY A 52 -2.37 -5.16 11.74
CA GLY A 52 -3.16 -3.95 11.60
C GLY A 52 -2.84 -3.14 10.34
N VAL A 53 -2.24 -3.75 9.31
CA VAL A 53 -1.93 -3.04 8.06
C VAL A 53 -3.23 -2.64 7.38
N ARG A 54 -3.41 -1.33 7.19
CA ARG A 54 -4.61 -0.77 6.57
C ARG A 54 -4.26 0.37 5.62
N LEU A 55 -5.15 0.60 4.67
CA LEU A 55 -5.10 1.73 3.75
C LEU A 55 -5.01 3.05 4.54
N ASP A 56 -4.12 3.95 4.14
CA ASP A 56 -4.20 5.36 4.54
C ASP A 56 -5.40 5.98 3.81
N PHE A 57 -6.56 5.89 4.48
CA PHE A 57 -7.84 6.30 3.91
C PHE A 57 -7.87 7.79 3.59
N LYS A 58 -7.20 8.62 4.41
CA LYS A 58 -7.13 10.06 4.18
C LYS A 58 -6.33 10.37 2.93
N LEU A 59 -5.14 9.76 2.76
CA LEU A 59 -4.36 9.90 1.54
C LEU A 59 -5.16 9.43 0.31
N ALA A 60 -5.81 8.27 0.40
CA ALA A 60 -6.57 7.70 -0.72
C ALA A 60 -7.78 8.53 -1.16
N THR A 61 -8.37 9.30 -0.23
CA THR A 61 -9.55 10.14 -0.50
C THR A 61 -9.20 11.57 -0.86
N THR A 62 -8.09 12.11 -0.35
CA THR A 62 -7.72 13.53 -0.48
C THR A 62 -6.58 13.81 -1.44
N TRP A 63 -5.80 12.79 -1.86
CA TRP A 63 -4.63 12.99 -2.71
C TRP A 63 -4.73 12.35 -4.10
N PRO A 64 -4.30 13.05 -5.17
CA PRO A 64 -3.94 14.48 -5.18
C PRO A 64 -5.18 15.37 -4.97
N ALA A 65 -4.99 16.65 -4.62
CA ALA A 65 -6.11 17.56 -4.38
C ALA A 65 -6.81 17.98 -5.69
N ASP A 66 -6.07 18.12 -6.78
CA ASP A 66 -6.47 18.60 -8.10
C ASP A 66 -6.73 17.45 -9.08
N ARG A 67 -7.57 16.49 -8.68
CA ARG A 67 -7.84 15.31 -9.50
C ARG A 67 -8.61 15.66 -10.77
N THR A 68 -7.89 15.65 -11.90
CA THR A 68 -8.44 15.68 -13.25
C THR A 68 -8.71 14.25 -13.76
N GLU A 69 -9.47 14.12 -14.86
CA GLU A 69 -9.62 12.84 -15.56
C GLU A 69 -8.24 12.28 -15.94
N GLY A 70 -7.90 11.12 -15.39
CA GLY A 70 -6.61 10.45 -15.63
C GLY A 70 -5.61 10.49 -14.46
N THR A 71 -5.76 11.42 -13.51
CA THR A 71 -4.94 11.42 -12.29
C THR A 71 -5.42 10.35 -11.29
N GLY A 72 -4.62 9.29 -11.16
CA GLY A 72 -4.88 8.19 -10.23
C GLY A 72 -4.75 8.61 -8.77
N ARG A 73 -5.54 7.99 -7.89
CA ARG A 73 -5.44 8.14 -6.43
C ARG A 73 -4.08 7.64 -5.93
N ALA A 74 -3.58 8.23 -4.86
CA ALA A 74 -2.50 7.62 -4.10
C ALA A 74 -3.04 6.50 -3.21
N TYR A 75 -2.31 5.39 -3.14
CA TYR A 75 -2.58 4.34 -2.16
C TYR A 75 -1.30 4.01 -1.40
N LEU A 76 -1.42 3.97 -0.08
CA LEU A 76 -0.39 3.60 0.87
C LEU A 76 -1.05 2.73 1.93
N TRP A 77 -0.40 1.62 2.28
CA TRP A 77 -0.80 0.80 3.41
C TRP A 77 0.26 0.90 4.49
N SER A 78 -0.18 1.06 5.74
CA SER A 78 0.74 1.22 6.85
C SER A 78 0.16 0.66 8.14
N SER A 79 1.05 0.42 9.09
CA SER A 79 0.74 0.12 10.49
C SER A 79 1.87 0.65 11.36
N TYR A 80 1.55 0.96 12.61
CA TYR A 80 2.48 1.41 13.62
C TYR A 80 2.29 0.58 14.88
N LEU A 81 3.35 -0.14 15.25
CA LEU A 81 3.35 -1.11 16.34
C LEU A 81 4.22 -0.59 17.48
N THR A 82 3.69 -0.62 18.69
CA THR A 82 4.47 -0.31 19.91
C THR A 82 4.54 -1.55 20.79
N PHE A 83 5.73 -1.88 21.29
CA PHE A 83 6.02 -3.03 22.13
C PHE A 83 6.32 -2.62 23.56
N ARG A 84 6.20 -3.56 24.50
CA ARG A 84 6.46 -3.29 25.93
C ARG A 84 7.95 -3.22 26.26
N ALA A 85 8.81 -3.79 25.42
CA ALA A 85 10.26 -3.72 25.53
C ALA A 85 10.89 -3.32 24.20
N ALA A 86 12.21 -3.09 24.23
CA ALA A 86 12.96 -2.63 23.09
C ALA A 86 12.91 -3.64 21.94
N VAL A 87 12.61 -3.14 20.73
CA VAL A 87 12.57 -3.97 19.52
C VAL A 87 13.97 -4.38 19.07
N SER A 88 15.03 -3.88 19.71
CA SER A 88 16.41 -4.36 19.53
C SER A 88 16.59 -5.84 19.90
N SER A 89 15.71 -6.41 20.74
CA SER A 89 15.73 -7.84 21.06
C SER A 89 15.14 -8.72 19.96
N ILE A 90 14.46 -8.14 18.97
CA ILE A 90 13.86 -8.88 17.84
C ILE A 90 14.94 -9.23 16.83
N THR A 91 14.99 -10.47 16.35
CA THR A 91 15.99 -10.86 15.34
C THR A 91 15.68 -10.23 13.97
N ASP A 92 16.70 -10.11 13.12
CA ASP A 92 16.47 -9.65 11.74
C ASP A 92 15.56 -10.60 10.94
N GLY A 93 15.60 -11.91 11.25
CA GLY A 93 14.72 -12.91 10.63
C GLY A 93 13.26 -12.73 11.05
N GLN A 94 13.01 -12.37 12.31
CA GLN A 94 11.67 -12.06 12.81
C GLN A 94 11.16 -10.75 12.21
N LEU A 95 11.98 -9.69 12.15
CA LEU A 95 11.63 -8.44 11.48
C LEU A 95 11.32 -8.67 9.98
N PHE A 96 12.06 -9.56 9.33
CA PHE A 96 11.78 -9.97 7.96
C PHE A 96 10.40 -10.66 7.84
N GLN A 97 10.09 -11.65 8.68
CA GLN A 97 8.77 -12.30 8.65
C GLN A 97 7.64 -11.30 8.94
N ILE A 98 7.79 -10.42 9.95
CA ILE A 98 6.80 -9.37 10.25
C ILE A 98 6.53 -8.50 9.02
N ALA A 99 7.58 -8.03 8.35
CA ALA A 99 7.41 -7.21 7.15
C ALA A 99 6.73 -7.96 6.00
N PHE A 100 6.99 -9.26 5.85
CA PHE A 100 6.40 -10.09 4.81
C PHE A 100 4.93 -10.41 5.08
N ASP A 101 4.58 -10.70 6.34
CA ASP A 101 3.19 -10.86 6.76
C ASP A 101 2.41 -9.55 6.54
N ALA A 102 3.01 -8.41 6.91
CA ALA A 102 2.45 -7.09 6.65
C ALA A 102 2.22 -6.83 5.14
N HIS A 103 3.15 -7.26 4.27
CA HIS A 103 2.95 -7.20 2.81
C HIS A 103 1.76 -8.04 2.34
N SER A 104 1.53 -9.18 3.00
CA SER A 104 0.42 -10.10 2.69
C SER A 104 -0.93 -9.57 3.15
N GLU A 105 -0.99 -8.83 4.26
CA GLU A 105 -2.22 -8.17 4.77
C GLU A 105 -2.78 -7.10 3.82
N VAL A 106 -1.96 -6.55 2.91
CA VAL A 106 -2.42 -5.53 1.97
C VAL A 106 -3.49 -6.04 1.02
N ARG A 107 -3.41 -7.31 0.57
CA ARG A 107 -4.39 -7.88 -0.37
C ARG A 107 -5.81 -7.93 0.20
N PRO A 108 -6.05 -8.58 1.36
CA PRO A 108 -7.38 -8.60 1.95
C PRO A 108 -7.89 -7.18 2.24
N ASP A 109 -7.04 -6.26 2.72
CA ASP A 109 -7.45 -4.87 2.94
C ASP A 109 -7.87 -4.15 1.64
N LEU A 110 -7.08 -4.25 0.56
CA LEU A 110 -7.41 -3.76 -0.77
C LEU A 110 -8.77 -4.28 -1.28
N GLU A 111 -9.03 -5.57 -1.09
CA GLU A 111 -10.28 -6.22 -1.52
C GLU A 111 -11.50 -5.63 -0.80
N GLN A 112 -11.36 -5.26 0.48
CA GLN A 112 -12.44 -4.60 1.22
C GLN A 112 -12.90 -3.32 0.51
N TYR A 113 -11.98 -2.52 -0.01
CA TYR A 113 -12.28 -1.26 -0.70
C TYR A 113 -12.62 -1.44 -2.18
N LYS A 114 -12.63 -2.69 -2.70
CA LYS A 114 -12.79 -2.98 -4.14
C LYS A 114 -11.76 -2.22 -4.99
N ILE A 115 -10.55 -2.04 -4.45
CA ILE A 115 -9.43 -1.46 -5.20
C ILE A 115 -8.91 -2.53 -6.16
N ASP A 116 -8.69 -2.15 -7.42
CA ASP A 116 -8.16 -3.05 -8.44
C ASP A 116 -6.80 -3.64 -7.99
N PRO A 117 -6.61 -4.98 -8.03
CA PRO A 117 -5.38 -5.65 -7.61
C PRO A 117 -4.09 -5.10 -8.23
N LYS A 118 -4.14 -4.44 -9.39
CA LYS A 118 -2.98 -3.76 -9.99
C LYS A 118 -2.41 -2.65 -9.10
N HIS A 119 -3.20 -2.14 -8.16
CA HIS A 119 -2.80 -1.16 -7.17
C HIS A 119 -2.22 -1.80 -5.89
N LYS A 120 -2.05 -3.12 -5.83
CA LYS A 120 -1.25 -3.75 -4.77
C LYS A 120 0.19 -3.20 -4.82
N PRO A 121 0.72 -2.62 -3.73
CA PRO A 121 2.11 -2.22 -3.59
C PRO A 121 3.08 -3.36 -3.91
N ARG A 122 4.22 -3.00 -4.51
CA ARG A 122 5.26 -4.00 -4.81
C ARG A 122 5.99 -4.40 -3.53
N ALA A 123 6.30 -3.44 -2.67
CA ALA A 123 7.12 -3.67 -1.50
C ALA A 123 6.42 -3.23 -0.21
N MET A 124 6.83 -3.83 0.91
CA MET A 124 6.54 -3.37 2.27
C MET A 124 7.85 -2.98 2.96
N GLY A 125 7.95 -1.74 3.41
CA GLY A 125 9.02 -1.25 4.25
C GLY A 125 8.78 -1.59 5.71
N ILE A 126 9.86 -1.85 6.44
CA ILE A 126 9.89 -1.97 7.89
C ILE A 126 11.00 -1.09 8.45
N MET A 127 10.71 -0.38 9.54
CA MET A 127 11.70 0.37 10.30
C MET A 127 11.46 0.17 11.80
N ALA A 128 12.45 -0.41 12.48
CA ALA A 128 12.38 -0.80 13.89
C ALA A 128 13.40 0.03 14.71
N PHE A 129 12.92 0.68 15.77
CA PHE A 129 13.71 1.57 16.64
C PHE A 129 13.06 1.66 18.02
N GLY A 130 13.84 1.91 19.08
CA GLY A 130 13.30 2.02 20.44
C GLY A 130 12.42 0.80 20.81
N ASN A 131 11.14 1.05 21.05
CA ASN A 131 10.11 0.03 21.30
C ASN A 131 9.09 -0.09 20.14
N GLU A 132 9.44 0.40 18.95
CA GLU A 132 8.47 0.71 17.91
C GLU A 132 8.84 0.07 16.57
N ILE A 133 7.83 -0.25 15.78
CA ILE A 133 7.97 -0.66 14.39
C ILE A 133 6.99 0.14 13.53
N ILE A 134 7.52 0.77 12.50
CA ILE A 134 6.74 1.35 11.40
C ILE A 134 6.75 0.36 10.23
N LEU A 135 5.56 0.01 9.75
CA LEU A 135 5.33 -0.73 8.51
C LEU A 135 4.72 0.21 7.48
N ALA A 136 5.31 0.33 6.30
CA ALA A 136 4.79 1.20 5.25
C ALA A 136 5.04 0.61 3.86
N SER A 137 3.99 0.45 3.07
CA SER A 137 4.11 -0.06 1.71
C SER A 137 4.81 0.95 0.81
N SER A 138 5.34 0.50 -0.33
CA SER A 138 5.60 1.43 -1.44
C SER A 138 4.30 2.11 -1.86
N GLN A 139 4.32 3.41 -2.14
CA GLN A 139 3.13 4.12 -2.58
C GLN A 139 2.77 3.77 -4.03
N LYS A 140 1.48 3.66 -4.31
CA LYS A 140 0.93 3.60 -5.67
C LYS A 140 0.25 4.92 -6.03
N GLY A 141 0.09 5.19 -7.32
CA GLY A 141 -0.49 6.43 -7.82
C GLY A 141 0.49 7.61 -7.77
N GLU A 142 -0.04 8.83 -7.76
CA GLU A 142 0.79 10.04 -7.76
C GLU A 142 1.46 10.26 -6.41
N SER A 143 2.79 10.39 -6.39
CA SER A 143 3.56 10.56 -5.15
C SER A 143 3.32 11.93 -4.53
N PHE A 144 3.13 11.97 -3.21
CA PHE A 144 3.06 13.22 -2.47
C PHE A 144 4.43 13.73 -2.02
N THR A 145 5.47 12.89 -2.04
CA THR A 145 6.75 13.15 -1.35
C THR A 145 7.46 14.43 -1.80
N TYR A 146 7.44 14.72 -3.10
CA TYR A 146 8.02 15.95 -3.66
C TYR A 146 7.11 17.18 -3.54
N GLN A 147 5.89 17.00 -3.06
CA GLN A 147 4.86 18.05 -2.96
C GLN A 147 4.60 18.47 -1.50
N LEU A 148 5.37 17.93 -0.56
CA LEU A 148 5.41 18.36 0.84
C LEU A 148 6.72 19.10 1.12
N PRO A 149 6.85 20.37 0.67
CA PRO A 149 8.06 21.16 0.92
C PRO A 149 8.31 21.30 2.42
N ASP A 150 9.57 21.55 2.78
CA ASP A 150 10.03 21.74 4.17
C ASP A 150 9.95 20.54 5.11
N THR A 151 9.56 19.37 4.62
CA THR A 151 9.70 18.13 5.40
C THR A 151 11.15 17.62 5.38
N PRO A 152 11.65 16.98 6.47
CA PRO A 152 12.98 16.36 6.48
C PRO A 152 13.18 15.35 5.34
N VAL A 153 12.12 14.63 4.97
CA VAL A 153 12.14 13.69 3.83
C VAL A 153 12.33 14.43 2.51
N TYR A 154 11.57 15.50 2.25
CA TYR A 154 11.73 16.31 1.05
C TYR A 154 13.15 16.87 0.92
N ARG A 155 13.68 17.44 2.02
CA ARG A 155 15.07 17.95 2.05
C ARG A 155 16.08 16.84 1.76
N THR A 156 15.88 15.64 2.30
CA THR A 156 16.77 14.50 2.03
C THR A 156 16.70 14.05 0.57
N LEU A 157 15.51 14.06 -0.04
CA LEU A 157 15.34 13.78 -1.47
C LEU A 157 16.07 14.83 -2.33
N GLN A 158 15.97 16.12 -1.99
CA GLN A 158 16.71 17.20 -2.65
C GLN A 158 18.22 17.02 -2.52
N LEU A 159 18.72 16.70 -1.33
CA LEU A 159 20.15 16.39 -1.13
C LEU A 159 20.63 15.24 -2.01
N CYS A 160 19.79 14.23 -2.24
CA CYS A 160 20.10 13.14 -3.17
C CYS A 160 20.13 13.61 -4.63
N GLN A 161 19.20 14.48 -5.03
CA GLN A 161 19.17 15.09 -6.37
C GLN A 161 20.40 15.97 -6.63
N ASP A 162 20.76 16.82 -5.68
CA ASP A 162 21.91 17.72 -5.75
C ASP A 162 23.23 16.96 -5.86
N LYS A 163 23.39 15.92 -5.06
CA LYS A 163 24.58 15.04 -5.09
C LYS A 163 24.80 14.42 -6.48
N GLU A 164 23.71 14.12 -7.16
CA GLU A 164 23.70 13.44 -8.45
C GLU A 164 23.56 14.43 -9.61
N LYS A 165 23.57 15.74 -9.30
CA LYS A 165 23.51 16.85 -10.25
C LYS A 165 22.34 16.71 -11.23
N THR A 166 21.18 16.33 -10.72
CA THR A 166 19.96 16.14 -11.51
C THR A 166 18.78 16.86 -10.89
N ASP A 167 17.92 17.41 -11.74
CA ASP A 167 16.61 17.98 -11.38
C ASP A 167 15.48 16.92 -11.42
N LYS A 168 15.76 15.74 -11.97
CA LYS A 168 14.78 14.66 -12.09
C LYS A 168 14.43 14.13 -10.71
N PRO A 169 13.16 13.79 -10.44
CA PRO A 169 12.79 13.08 -9.22
C PRO A 169 13.25 11.62 -9.29
N HIS A 170 13.21 10.97 -8.14
CA HIS A 170 13.62 9.56 -7.98
C HIS A 170 12.88 8.69 -9.00
N MET A 171 13.46 7.57 -9.44
CA MET A 171 12.83 6.73 -10.48
C MET A 171 11.41 6.25 -10.10
N THR A 172 11.12 6.16 -8.81
CA THR A 172 9.78 5.87 -8.25
C THR A 172 9.05 7.12 -7.74
N LYS A 173 9.52 8.31 -8.08
CA LYS A 173 9.08 9.62 -7.57
C LYS A 173 9.03 9.70 -6.04
N GLY A 174 9.93 9.00 -5.33
CA GLY A 174 9.97 8.98 -3.86
C GLY A 174 8.96 8.03 -3.21
N SER A 175 8.27 7.20 -3.99
CA SER A 175 7.23 6.26 -3.49
C SER A 175 7.76 4.96 -2.89
N CYS A 176 9.05 4.85 -2.57
CA CYS A 176 9.62 3.62 -2.01
C CYS A 176 9.24 3.43 -0.54
N GLY A 177 9.18 2.18 -0.07
CA GLY A 177 8.79 1.86 1.31
C GLY A 177 9.71 2.49 2.35
N GLU A 178 11.01 2.61 2.05
CA GLU A 178 11.99 3.29 2.90
C GLU A 178 11.65 4.77 3.10
N VAL A 179 11.26 5.45 2.01
CA VAL A 179 10.85 6.86 2.05
C VAL A 179 9.53 7.03 2.80
N MET A 180 8.58 6.11 2.61
CA MET A 180 7.32 6.12 3.34
C MET A 180 7.52 5.89 4.84
N CYS A 181 8.38 4.95 5.25
CA CYS A 181 8.73 4.75 6.65
C CYS A 181 9.33 6.01 7.28
N ALA A 182 10.24 6.69 6.56
CA ALA A 182 10.82 7.95 7.01
C ALA A 182 9.76 9.06 7.16
N HIS A 183 8.82 9.17 6.22
CA HIS A 183 7.70 10.12 6.35
C HIS A 183 6.87 9.86 7.60
N LEU A 184 6.46 8.61 7.82
CA LEU A 184 5.66 8.26 9.00
C LEU A 184 6.44 8.51 10.29
N TYR A 185 7.74 8.23 10.32
CA TYR A 185 8.58 8.51 11.47
C TYR A 185 8.59 10.00 11.84
N TYR A 186 8.84 10.88 10.87
CA TYR A 186 8.87 12.32 11.17
C TYR A 186 7.50 12.90 11.53
N LEU A 187 6.41 12.23 11.14
CA LEU A 187 5.06 12.58 11.58
C LEU A 187 4.80 12.17 13.03
N SER A 188 5.32 11.04 13.49
CA SER A 188 5.18 10.60 14.89
C SER A 188 6.25 11.15 15.84
N HIS A 189 7.41 11.53 15.31
CA HIS A 189 8.58 12.02 16.06
C HIS A 189 9.06 13.38 15.54
N PRO A 190 8.22 14.43 15.60
CA PRO A 190 8.59 15.74 15.09
C PRO A 190 9.85 16.27 15.78
N GLY A 191 10.82 16.73 14.98
CA GLY A 191 12.07 17.31 15.47
C GLY A 191 13.11 16.32 15.98
N THR A 192 12.86 15.00 15.92
CA THR A 192 13.85 13.97 16.23
C THR A 192 14.45 13.43 14.94
N GLU A 193 15.77 13.37 14.85
CA GLU A 193 16.46 12.81 13.69
C GLU A 193 16.44 11.27 13.74
N ILE A 194 16.14 10.62 12.61
CA ILE A 194 16.12 9.15 12.48
C ILE A 194 17.45 8.55 12.95
N GLU A 195 18.58 9.18 12.60
CA GLU A 195 19.93 8.69 12.96
C GLU A 195 20.11 8.50 14.47
N SER A 196 19.50 9.37 15.28
CA SER A 196 19.61 9.32 16.75
C SER A 196 18.99 8.05 17.34
N GLN A 197 18.10 7.38 16.61
CA GLN A 197 17.42 6.17 17.03
C GLN A 197 18.12 4.89 16.59
N ALA A 198 19.17 5.01 15.76
CA ALA A 198 19.89 3.90 15.14
C ALA A 198 18.97 2.77 14.61
N PRO A 199 17.98 3.07 13.74
CA PRO A 199 16.99 2.10 13.35
C PRO A 199 17.58 0.90 12.61
N ARG A 200 16.83 -0.19 12.62
CA ARG A 200 16.99 -1.28 11.67
C ARG A 200 15.91 -1.21 10.62
N PHE A 201 16.27 -1.35 9.34
CA PHE A 201 15.31 -1.16 8.25
C PHE A 201 15.45 -2.19 7.13
N ALA A 202 14.36 -2.44 6.41
CA ALA A 202 14.38 -3.15 5.13
C ALA A 202 13.14 -2.84 4.30
N ALA A 203 13.18 -3.24 3.04
CA ALA A 203 11.98 -3.43 2.23
C ALA A 203 11.89 -4.91 1.83
N VAL A 204 10.68 -5.47 1.86
CA VAL A 204 10.40 -6.84 1.43
C VAL A 204 9.44 -6.86 0.26
N THR A 205 9.52 -7.91 -0.55
CA THR A 205 8.59 -8.22 -1.63
C THR A 205 8.40 -9.73 -1.67
N GLU A 206 7.41 -10.15 -2.43
CA GLU A 206 7.32 -11.53 -2.94
C GLU A 206 8.06 -11.61 -4.29
N LYS A 207 8.87 -12.64 -4.48
CA LYS A 207 9.49 -13.00 -5.76
C LYS A 207 9.28 -14.49 -6.01
N GLU A 208 8.59 -14.83 -7.10
CA GLU A 208 8.29 -16.22 -7.46
C GLU A 208 7.55 -16.98 -6.33
N GLY A 209 6.68 -16.29 -5.60
CA GLY A 209 5.96 -16.85 -4.45
C GLY A 209 6.73 -16.82 -3.12
N GLU A 210 8.01 -16.45 -3.14
CA GLU A 210 8.89 -16.51 -1.96
C GLU A 210 9.17 -15.12 -1.36
N PRO A 211 9.29 -15.01 -0.03
CA PRO A 211 9.72 -13.79 0.64
C PRO A 211 11.12 -13.36 0.20
N CYS A 212 11.29 -12.08 -0.12
CA CYS A 212 12.56 -11.53 -0.59
C CYS A 212 12.86 -10.16 0.03
N LEU A 213 14.02 -10.05 0.70
CA LEU A 213 14.56 -8.75 1.11
C LEU A 213 15.07 -7.98 -0.11
N MET A 214 14.45 -6.85 -0.39
CA MET A 214 14.86 -5.93 -1.44
C MET A 214 16.06 -5.10 -1.00
N LYS A 215 17.01 -4.93 -1.91
CA LYS A 215 18.02 -3.88 -1.76
C LYS A 215 17.34 -2.53 -2.05
N PRO A 216 17.70 -1.45 -1.31
CA PRO A 216 17.31 -0.12 -1.73
C PRO A 216 17.67 0.07 -3.20
N CYS A 217 16.73 0.58 -3.98
CA CYS A 217 16.98 0.87 -5.39
C CYS A 217 18.09 1.91 -5.56
N GLY A 218 18.63 2.02 -6.76
CA GLY A 218 19.87 2.72 -7.02
C GLY A 218 21.08 1.79 -6.95
N GLY A 219 22.02 1.98 -7.87
CA GLY A 219 23.22 1.15 -8.05
C GLY A 219 24.48 1.86 -7.55
N LYS A 220 25.66 1.42 -8.00
CA LYS A 220 26.91 2.16 -7.76
C LYS A 220 26.90 3.55 -8.42
N ASP A 221 26.20 3.66 -9.56
CA ASP A 221 26.23 4.84 -10.44
C ASP A 221 24.83 5.39 -10.75
N ALA A 222 23.82 4.97 -9.97
CA ALA A 222 22.45 5.42 -10.14
C ALA A 222 21.86 5.79 -8.79
N TRP A 223 21.37 7.02 -8.71
CA TRP A 223 20.73 7.54 -7.52
C TRP A 223 19.43 6.80 -7.22
N GLY A 224 19.23 6.52 -5.94
CA GLY A 224 18.05 5.83 -5.48
C GLY A 224 17.91 5.85 -3.97
N CYS A 225 17.11 4.93 -3.45
CA CYS A 225 16.96 4.75 -2.01
C CYS A 225 18.28 4.33 -1.33
N ASN A 226 19.25 3.79 -2.07
CA ASN A 226 20.62 3.54 -1.59
C ASN A 226 21.34 4.80 -1.09
N LEU A 227 21.02 5.98 -1.65
CA LEU A 227 21.51 7.28 -1.18
C LEU A 227 20.60 7.84 -0.10
N PHE A 228 19.28 7.79 -0.32
CA PHE A 228 18.28 8.30 0.63
C PHE A 228 18.45 7.68 2.02
N THR A 229 18.49 6.35 2.11
CA THR A 229 18.62 5.62 3.38
C THR A 229 19.87 6.01 4.16
N LYS A 230 20.97 6.32 3.46
CA LYS A 230 22.20 6.83 4.08
C LYS A 230 22.05 8.28 4.54
N ALA A 231 21.50 9.14 3.68
CA ALA A 231 21.34 10.56 3.96
C ALA A 231 20.30 10.84 5.06
N ALA A 232 19.25 10.02 5.14
CA ALA A 232 18.24 10.05 6.19
C ALA A 232 18.70 9.40 7.50
N GLY A 233 19.90 8.79 7.55
CA GLY A 233 20.38 8.12 8.75
C GLY A 233 19.56 6.90 9.17
N MET A 234 18.99 6.13 8.23
CA MET A 234 18.10 4.99 8.52
C MET A 234 18.79 3.80 9.22
N GLY A 235 20.05 3.94 9.62
CA GLY A 235 20.78 2.95 10.41
C GLY A 235 21.14 1.69 9.63
N THR A 236 20.95 0.52 10.25
CA THR A 236 21.44 -0.76 9.71
C THR A 236 20.37 -1.46 8.92
N ARG A 237 20.71 -1.88 7.70
CA ARG A 237 19.79 -2.70 6.90
C ARG A 237 19.70 -4.11 7.47
N LEU A 238 18.49 -4.68 7.55
CA LEU A 238 18.31 -6.08 7.95
C LEU A 238 19.16 -7.01 7.08
N SER A 239 19.80 -7.95 7.73
CA SER A 239 20.65 -8.96 7.10
C SER A 239 20.23 -10.36 7.54
N ALA A 240 19.03 -10.77 7.12
CA ALA A 240 18.52 -12.12 7.36
C ALA A 240 18.48 -12.93 6.05
N PRO A 241 19.03 -14.16 6.02
CA PRO A 241 18.96 -15.01 4.83
C PRO A 241 17.55 -15.58 4.61
N LYS A 242 16.76 -15.73 5.68
CA LYS A 242 15.42 -16.32 5.68
C LYS A 242 14.55 -15.67 6.77
N PRO A 243 13.22 -15.68 6.60
CA PRO A 243 12.33 -15.19 7.63
C PRO A 243 12.24 -16.21 8.79
N GLU A 244 11.98 -15.71 10.00
CA GLU A 244 11.88 -16.51 11.23
C GLU A 244 10.50 -16.32 11.87
N PRO A 245 9.90 -17.39 12.44
CA PRO A 245 8.64 -17.26 13.16
C PRO A 245 8.73 -16.28 14.35
N TYR A 246 7.64 -15.58 14.60
CA TYR A 246 7.48 -14.69 15.74
C TYR A 246 6.09 -14.85 16.35
N ASP A 247 5.92 -14.32 17.55
CA ASP A 247 4.64 -14.27 18.26
C ASP A 247 4.51 -12.88 18.88
N LEU A 248 3.54 -12.09 18.40
CA LEU A 248 3.28 -10.73 18.86
C LEU A 248 2.98 -10.64 20.35
N THR A 249 2.52 -11.72 20.99
CA THR A 249 2.18 -11.71 22.41
C THR A 249 3.42 -11.80 23.32
N THR A 250 4.54 -12.30 22.80
CA THR A 250 5.75 -12.57 23.59
C THR A 250 6.98 -11.80 23.10
N ILE A 251 7.08 -11.53 21.79
CA ILE A 251 8.20 -10.81 21.17
C ILE A 251 8.33 -9.40 21.75
N ALA A 252 9.57 -9.00 22.08
CA ALA A 252 9.86 -7.70 22.71
C ALA A 252 8.94 -7.39 23.91
N GLY A 253 8.68 -8.38 24.76
CA GLY A 253 7.81 -8.22 25.95
C GLY A 253 6.31 -8.19 25.63
N GLY A 254 5.95 -8.43 24.37
CA GLY A 254 4.58 -8.40 23.87
C GLY A 254 4.18 -7.04 23.28
N LEU A 255 3.28 -7.11 22.32
CA LEU A 255 2.68 -5.94 21.68
C LEU A 255 1.85 -5.14 22.70
N SER A 256 2.09 -3.83 22.72
CA SER A 256 1.38 -2.87 23.58
C SER A 256 0.24 -2.20 22.84
N SER A 257 0.46 -1.75 21.60
CA SER A 257 -0.59 -1.14 20.76
C SER A 257 -0.35 -1.39 19.27
N ILE A 258 -1.44 -1.27 18.51
CA ILE A 258 -1.46 -1.26 17.05
C ILE A 258 -2.25 -0.02 16.62
N ASP A 259 -1.59 0.86 15.89
CA ASP A 259 -2.14 2.13 15.42
C ASP A 259 -1.76 2.38 13.96
N GLN A 260 -2.09 3.56 13.44
CA GLN A 260 -1.65 4.01 12.12
C GLN A 260 -1.29 5.49 12.19
N ILE A 261 -0.11 5.83 11.67
CA ILE A 261 0.31 7.21 11.46
C ILE A 261 -0.28 7.66 10.12
N LEU A 262 -1.12 8.71 10.14
CA LEU A 262 -1.84 9.17 8.96
C LEU A 262 -1.07 10.26 8.22
N ILE A 263 -1.02 10.16 6.89
CA ILE A 263 -0.47 11.19 6.04
C ILE A 263 -1.54 12.24 5.77
N ASN A 264 -1.27 13.46 6.20
CA ASN A 264 -2.09 14.61 5.85
C ASN A 264 -1.74 15.02 4.41
N GLY A 265 -2.60 14.67 3.44
CA GLY A 265 -2.47 15.03 2.03
C GLY A 265 -2.62 16.53 1.70
N GLY A 266 -2.41 17.42 2.68
CA GLY A 266 -2.40 18.88 2.50
C GLY A 266 -1.09 19.43 3.02
N GLY A 267 -0.42 20.25 2.21
CA GLY A 267 0.84 20.91 2.56
C GLY A 267 0.80 21.62 3.92
N GLY A 268 1.99 21.72 4.51
CA GLY A 268 2.24 22.14 5.89
C GLY A 268 1.34 23.25 6.44
N GLY A 269 0.82 22.98 7.64
CA GLY A 269 0.42 23.97 8.61
C GLY A 269 0.92 23.50 9.96
N ALA A 270 1.93 24.20 10.49
CA ALA A 270 2.33 24.08 11.88
C ALA A 270 1.11 24.33 12.79
N THR A 271 1.01 23.53 13.85
CA THR A 271 0.43 23.86 15.17
C THR A 271 -0.72 24.88 15.20
N GLU A 272 -1.95 24.41 15.44
CA GLU A 272 -2.82 25.08 16.43
C GLU A 272 -2.80 24.20 17.68
N ALA A 273 -2.04 24.68 18.66
CA ALA A 273 -2.21 24.30 20.04
C ALA A 273 -3.32 25.18 20.61
N ASP A 274 -4.34 24.55 21.19
CA ASP A 274 -5.14 25.09 22.28
C ASP A 274 -4.98 24.15 23.48
#